data_AF-A0A3D5Z0K4-F1
#
_entry.id   AF-A0A3D5Z0K4-F1
#
_cell.length_a   1.000
_cell.length_b   1.000
_cell.length_c   1.000
_cell.angle_alpha   90.00
_cell.angle_beta   90.00
_cell.angle_gamma   90.00
#
_symmetry.space_group_name_H-M   'P 1'
#
loop_
_entity.id
_entity.type
_entity.pdbx_description
1 polymer ?
#
loop_
_entity_poly.entity_id
_entity_poly.type
_entity_poly.pdbx_seq_one_letter_code
_entity_poly.pdbx_strand_id
1 'polypeptide(L)'
;MTKILTFLLLTFIFSGSLLSQDLVEWRGPNRSGIYPDQNLLKSWPENGPSLLLELNDIGNGYSSPVVYKNTIYVTGRKDTLDVVSAYEMNGKKKWETAYGSAWPRTYPETRSTPTIENNRIYLVSGIGQVVCVDAVSGKLIWNVNANNDFKGEPHRWGTAESVAISDKAVFYIPGGEETSVIALSKTDGKLLWKTKSLGGTRAYASSVIIEKGGLKLLLAQTANDLMAINIENGEFVWTYNLLQHHTGEMGKGANTNTPIISGNEIFITSGYDHAALMLTLAADGRSVSLKWTNPAFDNHLGGVVKVGDYVFGSNWINNGKGNWICADWNTGKTMYETLWFNKGPIISADGHLYCYEEKTGNLALVKPNPEKFEIVSSFKIEKGTGPHWAHPSIFDGKLLVRHGEYLAVYNLKN
;
A
#
# COMPACT_ATOMS: atom_id res chain seq x y z
N MET A 1 -50.66 35.32 40.68
CA MET A 1 -50.33 35.67 39.28
C MET A 1 -48.84 35.98 39.30
N THR A 2 -47.92 35.24 38.70
CA THR A 2 -47.87 34.74 37.33
C THR A 2 -46.81 33.63 37.30
N LYS A 3 -47.15 32.41 36.86
CA LYS A 3 -46.17 31.33 36.64
C LYS A 3 -45.62 31.49 35.22
N ILE A 4 -44.31 31.74 35.10
CA ILE A 4 -43.61 31.75 33.81
C ILE A 4 -43.26 30.29 33.47
N LEU A 5 -43.85 29.79 32.40
CA LEU A 5 -43.62 28.45 31.85
C LEU A 5 -42.48 28.56 30.83
N THR A 6 -41.29 28.08 31.18
CA THR A 6 -40.16 28.03 30.24
C THR A 6 -40.29 26.77 29.38
N PHE A 7 -40.63 26.94 28.10
CA PHE A 7 -40.69 25.87 27.12
C PHE A 7 -39.25 25.60 26.61
N LEU A 8 -38.69 24.43 26.94
CA LEU A 8 -37.39 24.01 26.44
C LEU A 8 -37.58 23.40 25.04
N LEU A 9 -37.15 24.11 24.00
CA LEU A 9 -37.18 23.62 22.62
C LEU A 9 -35.99 22.64 22.42
N LEU A 10 -36.27 21.33 22.38
CA LEU A 10 -35.27 20.33 21.99
C LEU A 10 -35.04 20.41 20.47
N THR A 11 -33.98 21.08 20.04
CA THR A 11 -33.43 20.93 18.69
C THR A 11 -32.72 19.59 18.56
N PHE A 12 -33.39 18.60 17.95
CA PHE A 12 -32.74 17.41 17.42
C PHE A 12 -31.83 17.83 16.26
N ILE A 13 -30.53 17.93 16.50
CA ILE A 13 -29.53 17.99 15.44
C ILE A 13 -29.48 16.59 14.85
N PHE A 14 -30.19 16.38 13.74
CA PHE A 14 -29.92 15.27 12.84
C PHE A 14 -28.50 15.47 12.31
N SER A 15 -27.54 14.79 12.91
CA SER A 15 -26.22 14.54 12.32
C SER A 15 -26.48 13.71 11.07
N GLY A 16 -26.72 14.38 9.94
CA GLY A 16 -26.68 13.73 8.65
C GLY A 16 -25.32 13.06 8.53
N SER A 17 -25.31 11.73 8.43
CA SER A 17 -24.14 10.99 7.99
C SER A 17 -23.72 11.61 6.66
N LEU A 18 -22.66 12.44 6.68
CA LEU A 18 -21.96 12.84 5.49
C LEU A 18 -21.68 11.54 4.72
N LEU A 19 -22.23 11.47 3.51
CA LEU A 19 -22.13 10.33 2.62
C LEU A 19 -20.71 9.76 2.65
N SER A 20 -20.60 8.49 3.06
CA SER A 20 -19.35 7.72 3.11
C SER A 20 -18.54 7.96 1.85
N GLN A 21 -17.36 8.57 2.00
CA GLN A 21 -16.39 8.60 0.91
C GLN A 21 -15.78 7.20 0.86
N ASP A 22 -16.36 6.34 0.01
CA ASP A 22 -15.93 4.95 -0.21
C ASP A 22 -14.59 4.92 -0.96
N LEU A 23 -13.51 5.35 -0.29
CA LEU A 23 -12.15 5.30 -0.79
C LEU A 23 -11.55 3.92 -0.48
N VAL A 24 -11.11 3.21 -1.52
CA VAL A 24 -10.40 1.93 -1.44
C VAL A 24 -8.98 2.13 -1.93
N GLU A 25 -8.00 1.78 -1.11
CA GLU A 25 -6.58 2.01 -1.39
C GLU A 25 -5.71 0.78 -1.11
N TRP A 26 -4.49 0.84 -1.64
CA TRP A 26 -3.39 -0.04 -1.28
C TRP A 26 -3.26 -0.19 0.24
N ARG A 27 -3.13 -1.44 0.73
CA ARG A 27 -2.98 -1.77 2.16
C ARG A 27 -4.12 -1.27 3.06
N GLY A 28 -5.32 -1.09 2.50
CA GLY A 28 -6.50 -0.70 3.27
C GLY A 28 -6.48 0.77 3.71
N PRO A 29 -7.33 1.15 4.68
CA PRO A 29 -7.47 2.54 5.11
C PRO A 29 -6.14 3.16 5.54
N ASN A 30 -5.92 4.40 5.08
CA ASN A 30 -4.71 5.17 5.32
C ASN A 30 -3.40 4.47 4.88
N ARG A 31 -3.49 3.44 4.02
CA ARG A 31 -2.35 2.67 3.51
C ARG A 31 -1.50 1.98 4.59
N SER A 32 -2.12 1.77 5.76
CA SER A 32 -1.45 1.32 6.98
C SER A 32 -1.16 -0.19 7.02
N GLY A 33 -1.90 -0.99 6.23
CA GLY A 33 -1.93 -2.44 6.35
C GLY A 33 -2.82 -2.93 7.49
N ILE A 34 -3.58 -2.06 8.14
CA ILE A 34 -4.49 -2.39 9.23
C ILE A 34 -5.93 -2.28 8.71
N TYR A 35 -6.62 -3.42 8.64
CA TYR A 35 -8.00 -3.50 8.19
C TYR A 35 -8.97 -3.35 9.36
N PRO A 36 -10.11 -2.65 9.18
CA PRO A 36 -11.02 -2.29 10.27
C PRO A 36 -11.92 -3.43 10.71
N ASP A 37 -11.98 -4.52 9.96
CA ASP A 37 -12.79 -5.70 10.25
C ASP A 37 -12.60 -6.22 11.68
N GLN A 38 -13.71 -6.62 12.31
CA GLN A 38 -13.81 -7.11 13.68
C GLN A 38 -14.56 -8.44 13.73
N ASN A 39 -14.52 -9.11 14.88
CA ASN A 39 -15.16 -10.41 15.13
C ASN A 39 -14.69 -11.50 14.15
N LEU A 40 -13.39 -11.47 13.86
CA LEU A 40 -12.71 -12.43 13.01
C LEU A 40 -12.29 -13.67 13.81
N LEU A 41 -12.12 -14.79 13.12
CA LEU A 41 -11.57 -16.03 13.66
C LEU A 41 -10.24 -15.76 14.36
N LYS A 42 -10.14 -16.19 15.62
CA LYS A 42 -8.93 -16.06 16.46
C LYS A 42 -7.97 -17.22 16.31
N SER A 43 -8.37 -18.26 15.58
CA SER A 43 -7.57 -19.41 15.19
C SER A 43 -8.21 -20.03 13.95
N TRP A 44 -7.43 -20.68 13.11
CA TRP A 44 -7.91 -21.40 11.94
C TRP A 44 -7.79 -22.91 12.12
N PRO A 45 -8.64 -23.70 11.44
CA PRO A 45 -8.40 -25.13 11.22
C PRO A 45 -7.05 -25.38 10.53
N GLU A 46 -6.56 -26.62 10.58
CA GLU A 46 -5.29 -27.03 9.96
C GLU A 46 -5.22 -26.71 8.46
N ASN A 47 -6.34 -26.89 7.74
CA ASN A 47 -6.45 -26.59 6.31
C ASN A 47 -6.78 -25.10 6.02
N GLY A 48 -6.73 -24.25 7.03
CA GLY A 48 -7.13 -22.84 6.95
C GLY A 48 -8.63 -22.61 7.15
N PRO A 49 -9.07 -21.34 7.10
CA PRO A 49 -10.48 -20.98 7.16
C PRO A 49 -11.27 -21.53 5.96
N SER A 50 -12.60 -21.50 6.01
CA SER A 50 -13.43 -22.00 4.93
C SER A 50 -13.21 -21.23 3.62
N LEU A 51 -12.83 -21.93 2.56
CA LEU A 51 -12.68 -21.37 1.22
C LEU A 51 -14.06 -21.05 0.63
N LEU A 52 -14.28 -19.79 0.21
CA LEU A 52 -15.53 -19.29 -0.36
C LEU A 52 -15.47 -19.17 -1.88
N LEU A 53 -14.33 -18.77 -2.41
CA LEU A 53 -14.15 -18.52 -3.84
C LEU A 53 -12.71 -18.81 -4.26
N GLU A 54 -12.59 -19.36 -5.46
CA GLU A 54 -11.33 -19.46 -6.19
C GLU A 54 -11.49 -18.80 -7.56
N LEU A 55 -10.51 -17.99 -7.96
CA LEU A 55 -10.36 -17.50 -9.32
C LEU A 55 -9.01 -17.92 -9.87
N ASN A 56 -9.03 -18.32 -11.14
CA ASN A 56 -7.84 -18.58 -11.95
C ASN A 56 -7.84 -17.59 -13.13
N ASP A 57 -6.73 -17.51 -13.85
CA ASP A 57 -6.58 -16.71 -15.06
C ASP A 57 -6.92 -15.21 -14.86
N ILE A 58 -6.70 -14.68 -13.65
CA ILE A 58 -6.88 -13.25 -13.33
C ILE A 58 -5.74 -12.38 -13.91
N GLY A 59 -4.80 -13.03 -14.61
CA GLY A 59 -3.55 -12.44 -15.09
C GLY A 59 -2.46 -12.47 -14.00
N ASN A 60 -1.22 -12.63 -14.42
CA ASN A 60 -0.11 -12.81 -13.49
C ASN A 60 0.25 -11.48 -12.78
N GLY A 61 0.61 -11.50 -11.51
CA GLY A 61 0.89 -10.29 -10.75
C GLY A 61 0.98 -10.46 -9.24
N TYR A 62 1.37 -9.34 -8.63
CA TYR A 62 1.67 -9.18 -7.22
C TYR A 62 0.88 -8.02 -6.59
N SER A 63 -0.08 -7.42 -7.31
CA SER A 63 -0.96 -6.41 -6.70
C SER A 63 -1.89 -7.05 -5.68
N SER A 64 -2.28 -6.29 -4.66
CA SER A 64 -3.36 -6.73 -3.78
C SER A 64 -4.69 -6.75 -4.54
N PRO A 65 -5.53 -7.78 -4.32
CA PRO A 65 -6.93 -7.70 -4.68
C PRO A 65 -7.63 -6.69 -3.75
N VAL A 66 -8.55 -5.90 -4.28
CA VAL A 66 -9.37 -4.98 -3.47
C VAL A 66 -10.85 -5.18 -3.73
N VAL A 67 -11.69 -4.88 -2.75
CA VAL A 67 -13.15 -4.97 -2.88
C VAL A 67 -13.76 -3.58 -2.80
N TYR A 68 -14.58 -3.24 -3.78
CA TYR A 68 -15.38 -2.01 -3.78
C TYR A 68 -16.82 -2.35 -4.16
N LYS A 69 -17.78 -1.98 -3.30
CA LYS A 69 -19.22 -2.25 -3.49
C LYS A 69 -19.52 -3.69 -3.94
N ASN A 70 -19.03 -4.68 -3.17
CA ASN A 70 -19.18 -6.11 -3.44
C ASN A 70 -18.68 -6.57 -4.83
N THR A 71 -17.67 -5.88 -5.37
CA THR A 71 -16.97 -6.29 -6.59
C THR A 71 -15.48 -6.38 -6.27
N ILE A 72 -14.87 -7.51 -6.63
CA ILE A 72 -13.43 -7.73 -6.52
C ILE A 72 -12.76 -7.08 -7.73
N TYR A 73 -11.75 -6.25 -7.48
CA TYR A 73 -10.89 -5.66 -8.50
C TYR A 73 -9.47 -6.14 -8.30
N VAL A 74 -8.83 -6.57 -9.39
CA VAL A 74 -7.46 -7.07 -9.38
C VAL A 74 -6.78 -6.74 -10.70
N THR A 75 -5.51 -6.34 -10.65
CA THR A 75 -4.71 -6.17 -11.87
C THR A 75 -4.02 -7.47 -12.25
N GLY A 76 -3.70 -7.66 -13.52
CA GLY A 76 -2.93 -8.80 -13.99
C GLY A 76 -2.17 -8.45 -15.24
N ARG A 77 -1.09 -9.18 -15.51
CA ARG A 77 -0.39 -9.12 -16.79
C ARG A 77 -0.96 -10.20 -17.70
N LYS A 78 -1.29 -9.81 -18.93
CA LYS A 78 -1.64 -10.73 -20.04
C LYS A 78 -0.82 -10.33 -21.25
N ASP A 79 0.03 -11.26 -21.69
CA ASP A 79 1.02 -11.03 -22.74
C ASP A 79 1.91 -9.81 -22.44
N THR A 80 1.77 -8.74 -23.22
CA THR A 80 2.54 -7.49 -23.08
C THR A 80 1.75 -6.38 -22.39
N LEU A 81 0.53 -6.65 -21.94
CA LEU A 81 -0.40 -5.66 -21.40
C LEU A 81 -0.66 -5.89 -19.92
N ASP A 82 -0.79 -4.79 -19.20
CA ASP A 82 -1.42 -4.77 -17.88
C ASP A 82 -2.92 -4.59 -18.06
N VAL A 83 -3.69 -5.43 -17.37
CA VAL A 83 -5.14 -5.43 -17.36
C VAL A 83 -5.66 -5.25 -15.94
N VAL A 84 -6.83 -4.63 -15.80
CA VAL A 84 -7.62 -4.63 -14.57
C VAL A 84 -8.93 -5.36 -14.84
N SER A 85 -9.32 -6.23 -13.92
CA SER A 85 -10.50 -7.09 -14.05
C SER A 85 -11.40 -6.94 -12.84
N ALA A 86 -12.71 -6.98 -13.09
CA ALA A 86 -13.74 -6.90 -12.07
C ALA A 86 -14.53 -8.22 -12.00
N TYR A 87 -14.75 -8.72 -10.79
CA TYR A 87 -15.48 -9.96 -10.54
C TYR A 87 -16.56 -9.74 -9.48
N GLU A 88 -17.72 -10.35 -9.67
CA GLU A 88 -18.72 -10.50 -8.61
C GLU A 88 -18.17 -11.39 -7.48
N MET A 89 -18.72 -11.27 -6.26
CA MET A 89 -18.30 -12.09 -5.11
C MET A 89 -18.55 -13.60 -5.29
N ASN A 90 -19.37 -13.99 -6.28
CA ASN A 90 -19.58 -15.39 -6.68
C ASN A 90 -18.53 -15.88 -7.71
N GLY A 91 -17.60 -15.02 -8.12
CA GLY A 91 -16.53 -15.31 -9.06
C GLY A 91 -16.83 -15.01 -10.53
N LYS A 92 -18.03 -14.57 -10.88
CA LYS A 92 -18.36 -14.21 -12.26
C LYS A 92 -17.60 -12.95 -12.68
N LYS A 93 -16.81 -13.04 -13.76
CA LYS A 93 -16.14 -11.88 -14.37
C LYS A 93 -17.20 -10.92 -14.93
N LYS A 94 -17.11 -9.65 -14.55
CA LYS A 94 -17.97 -8.56 -15.05
C LYS A 94 -17.35 -7.94 -16.30
N TRP A 95 -16.09 -7.57 -16.23
CA TRP A 95 -15.33 -6.95 -17.31
C TRP A 95 -13.82 -7.07 -17.07
N GLU A 96 -13.05 -6.81 -18.12
CA GLU A 96 -11.58 -6.74 -18.09
C GLU A 96 -11.12 -5.66 -19.08
N THR A 97 -10.15 -4.84 -18.66
CA THR A 97 -9.70 -3.68 -19.42
C THR A 97 -8.18 -3.61 -19.42
N ALA A 98 -7.57 -3.65 -20.60
CA ALA A 98 -6.17 -3.31 -20.77
C ALA A 98 -5.98 -1.81 -20.54
N TYR A 99 -5.04 -1.45 -19.66
CA TYR A 99 -4.81 -0.05 -19.28
C TYR A 99 -3.40 0.44 -19.55
N GLY A 100 -2.52 -0.45 -20.01
CA GLY A 100 -1.21 -0.05 -20.51
C GLY A 100 -0.29 -1.22 -20.77
N SER A 101 0.92 -0.94 -21.22
CA SER A 101 1.92 -2.00 -21.40
C SER A 101 2.52 -2.42 -20.06
N ALA A 102 2.74 -3.73 -19.92
CA ALA A 102 3.48 -4.31 -18.82
C ALA A 102 4.97 -3.91 -18.89
N TRP A 103 5.67 -4.08 -17.77
CA TRP A 103 7.12 -3.89 -17.73
C TRP A 103 7.82 -4.96 -18.60
N PRO A 104 8.71 -4.60 -19.54
CA PRO A 104 9.24 -5.57 -20.51
C PRO A 104 10.50 -6.32 -20.03
N ARG A 105 10.90 -6.18 -18.76
CA ARG A 105 12.12 -6.80 -18.20
C ARG A 105 11.79 -7.75 -17.04
N THR A 106 12.77 -8.06 -16.20
CA THR A 106 12.61 -8.97 -15.04
C THR A 106 11.51 -8.50 -14.11
N TYR A 107 10.73 -9.47 -13.61
CA TYR A 107 9.51 -9.25 -12.86
C TYR A 107 8.52 -8.37 -13.66
N PRO A 108 8.06 -8.83 -14.84
CA PRO A 108 7.20 -8.03 -15.70
C PRO A 108 5.78 -7.83 -15.16
N GLU A 109 5.38 -8.60 -14.15
CA GLU A 109 3.99 -8.68 -13.71
C GLU A 109 3.52 -7.44 -12.94
N THR A 110 2.18 -7.25 -12.93
CA THR A 110 1.55 -6.08 -12.27
C THR A 110 1.83 -6.03 -10.78
N ARG A 111 1.98 -4.82 -10.23
CA ARG A 111 2.23 -4.58 -8.80
C ARG A 111 1.33 -3.48 -8.23
N SER A 112 0.94 -2.52 -9.05
CA SER A 112 0.09 -1.40 -8.66
C SER A 112 -1.30 -1.88 -8.27
N THR A 113 -1.73 -1.57 -7.05
CA THR A 113 -3.06 -1.93 -6.54
C THR A 113 -4.08 -0.87 -6.94
N PRO A 114 -5.30 -1.26 -7.38
CA PRO A 114 -6.35 -0.29 -7.74
C PRO A 114 -6.67 0.67 -6.60
N THR A 115 -6.60 1.97 -6.87
CA THR A 115 -7.17 2.99 -5.98
C THR A 115 -8.54 3.38 -6.51
N ILE A 116 -9.59 3.19 -5.72
CA ILE A 116 -10.98 3.34 -6.18
C ILE A 116 -11.70 4.36 -5.32
N GLU A 117 -12.32 5.34 -5.97
CA GLU A 117 -13.19 6.31 -5.32
C GLU A 117 -14.28 6.75 -6.30
N ASN A 118 -15.52 6.88 -5.83
CA ASN A 118 -16.63 7.41 -6.62
C ASN A 118 -16.80 6.71 -7.99
N ASN A 119 -16.77 5.37 -7.99
CA ASN A 119 -16.81 4.52 -9.18
C ASN A 119 -15.68 4.77 -10.21
N ARG A 120 -14.56 5.37 -9.81
CA ARG A 120 -13.37 5.55 -10.65
C ARG A 120 -12.21 4.78 -10.08
N ILE A 121 -11.53 4.03 -10.94
CA ILE A 121 -10.32 3.29 -10.62
C ILE A 121 -9.14 4.08 -11.19
N TYR A 122 -8.14 4.35 -10.36
CA TYR A 122 -6.88 4.96 -10.75
C TYR A 122 -5.76 3.95 -10.62
N LEU A 123 -4.95 3.83 -11.67
CA LEU A 123 -3.90 2.83 -11.81
C LEU A 123 -2.69 3.41 -12.53
N VAL A 124 -1.56 2.73 -12.37
CA VAL A 124 -0.37 2.95 -13.18
C VAL A 124 0.17 1.62 -13.71
N SER A 125 0.50 1.58 -15.00
CA SER A 125 1.07 0.39 -15.65
C SER A 125 2.56 0.23 -15.35
N GLY A 126 3.11 -0.94 -15.67
CA GLY A 126 4.54 -1.25 -15.47
C GLY A 126 5.47 -0.24 -16.14
N ILE A 127 5.05 0.38 -17.25
CA ILE A 127 5.82 1.43 -17.96
C ILE A 127 5.43 2.86 -17.59
N GLY A 128 4.55 3.07 -16.61
CA GLY A 128 4.19 4.41 -16.14
C GLY A 128 3.06 5.11 -16.92
N GLN A 129 2.11 4.36 -17.47
CA GLN A 129 0.84 4.95 -17.96
C GLN A 129 -0.12 5.11 -16.80
N VAL A 130 -0.47 6.35 -16.46
CA VAL A 130 -1.43 6.67 -15.41
C VAL A 130 -2.80 6.74 -16.04
N VAL A 131 -3.76 5.99 -15.51
CA VAL A 131 -5.10 5.86 -16.11
C VAL A 131 -6.21 6.11 -15.10
N CYS A 132 -7.39 6.42 -15.64
CA CYS A 132 -8.65 6.29 -14.95
C CYS A 132 -9.60 5.38 -15.72
N VAL A 133 -10.21 4.43 -15.03
CA VAL A 133 -11.17 3.46 -15.57
C VAL A 133 -12.47 3.56 -14.77
N ASP A 134 -13.61 3.50 -15.46
CA ASP A 134 -14.91 3.41 -14.82
C ASP A 134 -15.08 2.05 -14.11
N ALA A 135 -15.31 2.06 -12.81
CA ALA A 135 -15.35 0.85 -11.98
C ALA A 135 -16.55 -0.07 -12.30
N VAL A 136 -17.61 0.47 -12.92
CA VAL A 136 -18.85 -0.26 -13.20
C VAL A 136 -18.77 -0.95 -14.55
N SER A 137 -18.37 -0.22 -15.58
CA SER A 137 -18.37 -0.64 -16.99
C SER A 137 -17.00 -1.11 -17.50
N GLY A 138 -15.91 -0.78 -16.80
CA GLY A 138 -14.55 -1.03 -17.25
C GLY A 138 -14.05 -0.08 -18.33
N LYS A 139 -14.83 0.93 -18.73
CA LYS A 139 -14.40 1.86 -19.79
C LYS A 139 -13.24 2.73 -19.33
N LEU A 140 -12.20 2.84 -20.17
CA LEU A 140 -11.13 3.81 -19.98
C LEU A 140 -11.71 5.23 -20.09
N ILE A 141 -11.50 6.06 -19.07
CA ILE A 141 -11.97 7.45 -19.02
C ILE A 141 -10.89 8.40 -19.53
N TRP A 142 -9.65 8.25 -19.03
CA TRP A 142 -8.49 8.99 -19.49
C TRP A 142 -7.21 8.18 -19.27
N ASN A 143 -6.14 8.53 -19.99
CA ASN A 143 -4.82 7.91 -19.91
C ASN A 143 -3.75 8.97 -20.21
N VAL A 144 -2.70 9.00 -19.38
CA VAL A 144 -1.52 9.85 -19.55
C VAL A 144 -0.28 8.96 -19.56
N ASN A 145 0.58 9.13 -20.56
CA ASN A 145 1.85 8.42 -20.63
C ASN A 145 2.89 9.20 -19.83
N ALA A 146 2.78 9.18 -18.51
CA ALA A 146 3.59 10.02 -17.63
C ALA A 146 5.09 9.77 -17.77
N ASN A 147 5.49 8.55 -18.16
CA ASN A 147 6.89 8.25 -18.45
C ASN A 147 7.42 9.03 -19.66
N ASN A 148 6.64 9.11 -20.75
CA ASN A 148 7.07 9.83 -21.94
C ASN A 148 6.83 11.34 -21.82
N ASP A 149 5.65 11.73 -21.33
CA ASP A 149 5.19 13.13 -21.30
C ASP A 149 5.99 13.99 -20.31
N PHE A 150 6.57 13.36 -19.27
CA PHE A 150 7.35 14.05 -18.23
C PHE A 150 8.77 13.50 -18.05
N LYS A 151 9.29 12.81 -19.09
CA LYS A 151 10.64 12.20 -19.09
C LYS A 151 10.93 11.38 -17.82
N GLY A 152 9.94 10.58 -17.43
CA GLY A 152 10.03 9.74 -16.26
C GLY A 152 11.14 8.72 -16.39
N GLU A 153 11.90 8.54 -15.32
CA GLU A 153 13.01 7.57 -15.27
C GLU A 153 12.64 6.35 -14.42
N PRO A 154 12.35 5.19 -15.05
CA PRO A 154 12.04 3.98 -14.33
C PRO A 154 13.28 3.41 -13.63
N HIS A 155 13.07 2.83 -12.46
CA HIS A 155 14.09 1.98 -11.84
C HIS A 155 14.12 0.59 -12.51
N ARG A 156 15.15 -0.20 -12.18
CA ARG A 156 15.44 -1.55 -12.71
C ARG A 156 14.23 -2.51 -12.81
N TRP A 157 13.26 -2.43 -11.90
CA TRP A 157 12.14 -3.37 -11.79
C TRP A 157 10.77 -2.75 -12.11
N GLY A 158 10.75 -1.67 -12.91
CA GLY A 158 9.51 -1.07 -13.40
C GLY A 158 8.79 -0.26 -12.33
N THR A 159 7.45 -0.28 -12.38
CA THR A 159 6.59 0.50 -11.48
C THR A 159 5.81 -0.42 -10.53
N ALA A 160 5.67 0.00 -9.27
CA ALA A 160 4.86 -0.68 -8.25
C ALA A 160 3.96 0.27 -7.44
N GLU A 161 4.10 1.58 -7.69
CA GLU A 161 3.35 2.61 -6.98
C GLU A 161 1.84 2.39 -7.15
N SER A 162 1.10 2.37 -6.04
CA SER A 162 -0.35 2.54 -6.06
C SER A 162 -0.64 4.01 -5.82
N VAL A 163 -1.17 4.71 -6.82
CA VAL A 163 -1.31 6.18 -6.82
C VAL A 163 -2.08 6.70 -5.61
N ALA A 164 -1.62 7.79 -5.01
CA ALA A 164 -2.38 8.53 -4.00
C ALA A 164 -3.34 9.52 -4.67
N ILE A 165 -4.50 9.77 -4.07
CA ILE A 165 -5.48 10.72 -4.60
C ILE A 165 -5.92 11.74 -3.55
N SER A 166 -6.16 12.98 -3.97
CA SER A 166 -6.88 13.98 -3.20
C SER A 166 -8.31 14.17 -3.75
N ASP A 167 -9.02 15.21 -3.33
CA ASP A 167 -10.31 15.56 -3.93
C ASP A 167 -10.19 15.88 -5.43
N LYS A 168 -9.08 16.49 -5.84
CA LYS A 168 -8.88 17.02 -7.21
C LYS A 168 -7.89 16.22 -8.04
N ALA A 169 -6.91 15.59 -7.40
CA ALA A 169 -5.70 15.11 -8.08
C ALA A 169 -5.41 13.62 -7.86
N VAL A 170 -4.78 13.02 -8.86
CA VAL A 170 -4.03 11.77 -8.79
C VAL A 170 -2.55 12.13 -8.79
N PHE A 171 -1.81 11.64 -7.80
CA PHE A 171 -0.37 11.86 -7.70
C PHE A 171 0.39 10.66 -8.25
N TYR A 172 1.46 10.94 -8.98
CA TYR A 172 2.36 9.92 -9.51
C TYR A 172 3.80 10.42 -9.45
N ILE A 173 4.75 9.50 -9.29
CA ILE A 173 6.19 9.78 -9.21
C ILE A 173 6.87 9.26 -10.48
N PRO A 174 6.98 10.07 -11.56
CA PRO A 174 7.78 9.71 -12.71
C PRO A 174 9.27 9.55 -12.36
N GLY A 175 9.78 10.36 -11.44
CA GLY A 175 11.22 10.53 -11.17
C GLY A 175 12.01 10.97 -12.40
N GLY A 176 13.29 11.28 -12.22
CA GLY A 176 14.20 11.66 -13.30
C GLY A 176 14.42 13.17 -13.46
N GLU A 177 15.16 13.55 -14.49
CA GLU A 177 15.72 14.91 -14.64
C GLU A 177 14.68 16.03 -14.83
N GLU A 178 13.46 15.73 -15.28
CA GLU A 178 12.46 16.78 -15.55
C GLU A 178 11.58 17.11 -14.32
N THR A 179 11.09 16.10 -13.61
CA THR A 179 10.23 16.27 -12.45
C THR A 179 10.34 15.09 -11.50
N SER A 180 10.20 15.34 -10.20
CA SER A 180 10.07 14.27 -9.21
C SER A 180 8.63 13.76 -9.15
N VAL A 181 7.64 14.66 -9.09
CA VAL A 181 6.22 14.32 -8.88
C VAL A 181 5.32 15.13 -9.80
N ILE A 182 4.23 14.52 -10.25
CA ILE A 182 3.16 15.19 -10.99
C ILE A 182 1.82 15.02 -10.26
N ALA A 183 0.95 16.01 -10.42
CA ALA A 183 -0.46 15.92 -10.08
C ALA A 183 -1.31 16.03 -11.34
N LEU A 184 -2.13 15.01 -11.58
CA LEU A 184 -3.07 14.95 -12.69
C LEU A 184 -4.49 15.13 -12.17
N SER A 185 -5.31 15.86 -12.92
CA SER A 185 -6.74 16.02 -12.65
C SER A 185 -7.44 14.66 -12.60
N LYS A 186 -8.18 14.37 -11.51
CA LYS A 186 -8.96 13.13 -11.38
C LYS A 186 -10.03 12.97 -12.46
N THR A 187 -10.52 14.09 -12.99
CA THR A 187 -11.66 14.08 -13.92
C THR A 187 -11.23 13.72 -15.34
N ASP A 188 -10.14 14.29 -15.82
CA ASP A 188 -9.71 14.25 -17.23
C ASP A 188 -8.22 14.01 -17.46
N GLY A 189 -7.43 13.77 -16.41
CA GLY A 189 -6.01 13.44 -16.50
C GLY A 189 -5.10 14.63 -16.85
N LYS A 190 -5.62 15.85 -17.01
CA LYS A 190 -4.77 17.02 -17.33
C LYS A 190 -3.82 17.33 -16.19
N LEU A 191 -2.60 17.77 -16.53
CA LEU A 191 -1.63 18.23 -15.56
C LEU A 191 -2.18 19.43 -14.76
N LEU A 192 -2.18 19.31 -13.44
CA LEU A 192 -2.49 20.41 -12.51
C LEU A 192 -1.21 21.14 -12.10
N TRP A 193 -0.20 20.36 -11.69
CA TRP A 193 1.13 20.86 -11.37
C TRP A 193 2.17 19.74 -11.52
N LYS A 194 3.43 20.12 -11.66
CA LYS A 194 4.60 19.24 -11.51
C LYS A 194 5.63 19.92 -10.63
N THR A 195 6.39 19.16 -9.84
CA THR A 195 7.49 19.71 -9.06
C THR A 195 8.66 20.07 -9.98
N LYS A 196 9.66 20.80 -9.45
CA LYS A 196 11.01 20.71 -10.02
C LYS A 196 11.56 19.29 -9.81
N SER A 197 12.55 18.89 -10.60
CA SER A 197 13.32 17.68 -10.33
C SER A 197 14.29 17.89 -9.16
N LEU A 198 14.45 16.85 -8.34
CA LEU A 198 15.54 16.69 -7.38
C LEU A 198 16.58 15.66 -7.85
N GLY A 199 16.44 15.17 -9.09
CA GLY A 199 17.16 14.00 -9.60
C GLY A 199 16.64 12.69 -9.01
N GLY A 200 17.34 11.61 -9.33
CA GLY A 200 16.98 10.26 -8.90
C GLY A 200 15.83 9.65 -9.70
N THR A 201 15.94 8.36 -9.98
CA THR A 201 14.88 7.60 -10.66
C THR A 201 13.65 7.47 -9.75
N ARG A 202 12.51 7.05 -10.31
CA ARG A 202 11.36 6.70 -9.46
C ARG A 202 11.70 5.55 -8.52
N ALA A 203 11.03 5.52 -7.37
CA ALA A 203 11.05 4.39 -6.47
C ALA A 203 9.89 3.42 -6.76
N TYR A 204 9.63 2.52 -5.81
CA TYR A 204 8.52 1.56 -5.86
C TYR A 204 7.44 1.86 -4.80
N ALA A 205 7.77 2.67 -3.79
CA ALA A 205 6.89 2.97 -2.67
C ALA A 205 5.66 3.79 -3.08
N SER A 206 4.49 3.39 -2.59
CA SER A 206 3.26 4.16 -2.72
C SER A 206 3.27 5.35 -1.76
N SER A 207 2.86 6.53 -2.24
CA SER A 207 2.79 7.76 -1.45
C SER A 207 1.65 7.75 -0.42
N VAL A 208 1.76 8.61 0.60
CA VAL A 208 0.74 8.84 1.64
C VAL A 208 0.43 10.32 1.74
N ILE A 209 -0.85 10.67 1.97
CA ILE A 209 -1.26 12.05 2.25
C ILE A 209 -1.44 12.20 3.76
N ILE A 210 -0.87 13.26 4.32
CA ILE A 210 -1.03 13.61 5.74
C ILE A 210 -1.48 15.06 5.89
N GLU A 211 -2.09 15.37 7.03
CA GLU A 211 -2.40 16.74 7.42
C GLU A 211 -1.57 17.13 8.65
N LYS A 212 -0.82 18.23 8.55
CA LYS A 212 0.05 18.70 9.63
C LYS A 212 0.27 20.20 9.57
N GLY A 213 0.14 20.90 10.70
CA GLY A 213 0.41 22.33 10.77
C GLY A 213 -0.45 23.18 9.83
N GLY A 214 -1.67 22.72 9.51
CA GLY A 214 -2.55 23.38 8.52
C GLY A 214 -2.18 23.10 7.06
N LEU A 215 -1.20 22.24 6.80
CA LEU A 215 -0.79 21.81 5.46
C LEU A 215 -1.36 20.43 5.15
N LYS A 216 -1.76 20.22 3.89
CA LYS A 216 -2.01 18.89 3.32
C LYS A 216 -0.78 18.48 2.50
N LEU A 217 -0.09 17.44 2.94
CA LEU A 217 1.21 17.04 2.43
C LEU A 217 1.15 15.67 1.78
N LEU A 218 1.69 15.53 0.58
CA LEU A 218 2.04 14.26 -0.02
C LEU A 218 3.45 13.88 0.45
N LEU A 219 3.55 12.76 1.17
CA LEU A 219 4.81 12.08 1.44
C LEU A 219 5.10 11.12 0.29
N ALA A 220 6.10 11.45 -0.52
CA ALA A 220 6.47 10.72 -1.72
C ALA A 220 7.97 10.37 -1.70
N GLN A 221 8.34 9.26 -2.33
CA GLN A 221 9.73 8.80 -2.40
C GLN A 221 10.21 8.68 -3.85
N THR A 222 11.40 9.23 -4.13
CA THR A 222 12.21 8.82 -5.29
C THR A 222 13.25 7.80 -4.84
N ALA A 223 14.14 7.39 -5.74
CA ALA A 223 15.33 6.62 -5.37
C ALA A 223 16.19 7.36 -4.33
N ASN A 224 16.17 8.69 -4.34
CA ASN A 224 17.09 9.49 -3.56
C ASN A 224 16.49 10.06 -2.27
N ASP A 225 15.23 10.49 -2.33
CA ASP A 225 14.66 11.38 -1.33
C ASP A 225 13.30 10.90 -0.83
N LEU A 226 13.03 11.14 0.45
CA LEU A 226 11.68 11.34 0.95
C LEU A 226 11.34 12.83 0.83
N MET A 227 10.17 13.14 0.30
CA MET A 227 9.73 14.50 0.05
C MET A 227 8.37 14.72 0.71
N ALA A 228 8.17 15.88 1.35
CA ALA A 228 6.85 16.41 1.64
C ALA A 228 6.49 17.52 0.67
N ILE A 229 5.38 17.34 -0.03
CA ILE A 229 4.94 18.25 -1.09
C ILE A 229 3.55 18.76 -0.74
N ASN A 230 3.33 20.07 -0.82
CA ASN A 230 2.00 20.64 -0.69
C ASN A 230 1.12 20.19 -1.87
N ILE A 231 0.03 19.49 -1.57
CA ILE A 231 -0.80 18.84 -2.59
C ILE A 231 -1.55 19.83 -3.49
N GLU A 232 -1.74 21.07 -3.04
CA GLU A 232 -2.49 22.08 -3.80
C GLU A 232 -1.66 22.71 -4.93
N ASN A 233 -0.34 22.80 -4.77
CA ASN A 233 0.52 23.57 -5.68
C ASN A 233 1.82 22.88 -6.11
N GLY A 234 2.18 21.72 -5.54
CA GLY A 234 3.41 21.01 -5.88
C GLY A 234 4.68 21.60 -5.26
N GLU A 235 4.57 22.49 -4.28
CA GLU A 235 5.71 23.07 -3.58
C GLU A 235 6.34 22.06 -2.61
N PHE A 236 7.66 21.89 -2.68
CA PHE A 236 8.40 21.14 -1.66
C PHE A 236 8.37 21.90 -0.34
N VAL A 237 7.82 21.28 0.69
CA VAL A 237 7.84 21.81 2.06
C VAL A 237 9.15 21.43 2.75
N TRP A 238 9.58 20.17 2.58
CA TRP A 238 10.90 19.69 2.99
C TRP A 238 11.28 18.44 2.19
N THR A 239 12.57 18.13 2.20
CA THR A 239 13.15 16.93 1.60
C THR A 239 14.11 16.28 2.59
N TYR A 240 14.30 14.97 2.47
CA TYR A 240 15.21 14.20 3.29
C TYR A 240 15.94 13.18 2.43
N ASN A 241 17.27 13.32 2.35
CA ASN A 241 18.13 12.42 1.58
C ASN A 241 18.15 11.02 2.22
N LEU A 242 17.58 10.04 1.53
CA LEU A 242 17.56 8.64 1.94
C LEU A 242 18.85 7.91 1.57
N LEU A 243 19.53 8.30 0.48
CA LEU A 243 20.76 7.63 0.02
C LEU A 243 21.88 7.66 1.06
N GLN A 244 21.94 8.68 1.91
CA GLN A 244 22.95 8.73 2.97
C GLN A 244 22.82 7.56 3.97
N HIS A 245 21.67 6.88 4.00
CA HIS A 245 21.38 5.70 4.83
C HIS A 245 21.42 4.39 4.04
N HIS A 246 21.69 4.45 2.73
CA HIS A 246 21.86 3.28 1.87
C HIS A 246 23.35 2.90 1.84
N THR A 247 23.77 2.12 2.84
CA THR A 247 25.19 1.75 3.03
C THR A 247 25.68 0.67 2.07
N GLY A 248 24.76 -0.05 1.40
CA GLY A 248 25.07 -1.03 0.37
C GLY A 248 24.98 -0.46 -1.05
N GLU A 249 25.77 -1.03 -1.97
CA GLU A 249 25.64 -0.72 -3.41
C GLU A 249 24.50 -1.53 -4.05
N MET A 250 24.16 -2.69 -3.50
CA MET A 250 23.04 -3.49 -3.98
C MET A 250 21.73 -2.79 -3.61
N GLY A 251 20.83 -2.64 -4.58
CA GLY A 251 19.50 -2.11 -4.31
C GLY A 251 19.46 -0.64 -3.89
N LYS A 252 20.58 0.09 -3.98
CA LYS A 252 20.65 1.53 -3.72
C LYS A 252 19.54 2.28 -4.46
N GLY A 253 18.67 2.94 -3.69
CA GLY A 253 17.51 3.67 -4.21
C GLY A 253 16.25 2.82 -4.45
N ALA A 254 16.27 1.53 -4.13
CA ALA A 254 15.11 0.64 -4.16
C ALA A 254 14.21 0.84 -2.94
N ASN A 255 13.70 2.06 -2.77
CA ASN A 255 12.69 2.37 -1.77
C ASN A 255 11.37 1.66 -2.14
N THR A 256 11.00 0.64 -1.37
CA THR A 256 9.89 -0.29 -1.69
C THR A 256 8.69 -0.19 -0.77
N ASN A 257 8.84 0.36 0.42
CA ASN A 257 7.77 0.39 1.41
C ASN A 257 7.16 1.78 1.54
N THR A 258 5.82 1.81 1.57
CA THR A 258 5.05 2.99 1.96
C THR A 258 5.44 3.43 3.38
N PRO A 259 5.74 4.71 3.62
CA PRO A 259 6.01 5.22 4.95
C PRO A 259 4.83 4.97 5.89
N ILE A 260 5.11 4.58 7.13
CA ILE A 260 4.08 4.48 8.18
C ILE A 260 4.11 5.73 9.04
N ILE A 261 2.94 6.33 9.21
CA ILE A 261 2.77 7.57 9.97
C ILE A 261 1.96 7.29 11.24
N SER A 262 2.47 7.74 12.39
CA SER A 262 1.76 7.71 13.67
C SER A 262 2.08 8.97 14.46
N GLY A 263 1.10 9.85 14.64
CA GLY A 263 1.32 11.13 15.29
C GLY A 263 2.32 12.00 14.52
N ASN A 264 3.49 12.25 15.09
CA ASN A 264 4.56 13.05 14.48
C ASN A 264 5.69 12.18 13.93
N GLU A 265 5.48 10.87 13.83
CA GLU A 265 6.55 9.94 13.51
C GLU A 265 6.32 9.33 12.13
N ILE A 266 7.40 9.29 11.35
CA ILE A 266 7.41 8.73 9.99
C ILE A 266 8.45 7.61 9.99
N PHE A 267 7.98 6.37 9.91
CA PHE A 267 8.82 5.19 9.81
C PHE A 267 9.03 4.79 8.34
N ILE A 268 10.28 4.58 7.96
CA ILE A 268 10.70 4.26 6.60
C ILE A 268 11.64 3.06 6.67
N THR A 269 11.52 2.16 5.71
CA THR A 269 12.39 0.98 5.63
C THR A 269 12.54 0.54 4.17
N SER A 270 13.73 0.04 3.84
CA SER A 270 14.09 -0.54 2.56
C SER A 270 14.94 -1.78 2.85
N GLY A 271 14.91 -2.80 1.99
CA GLY A 271 15.84 -3.94 2.15
C GLY A 271 17.23 -3.58 1.66
N TYR A 272 18.04 -4.61 1.42
CA TYR A 272 19.42 -4.49 0.94
C TYR A 272 20.37 -3.84 1.95
N ASP A 273 20.22 -4.19 3.23
CA ASP A 273 21.01 -3.62 4.34
C ASP A 273 20.78 -2.10 4.52
N HIS A 274 19.70 -1.55 3.96
CA HIS A 274 19.33 -0.16 4.16
C HIS A 274 18.56 -0.04 5.47
N ALA A 275 19.17 0.60 6.46
CA ALA A 275 18.59 0.69 7.80
C ALA A 275 17.18 1.31 7.78
N ALA A 276 16.28 0.78 8.60
CA ALA A 276 15.05 1.47 8.92
C ALA A 276 15.36 2.80 9.62
N LEU A 277 14.54 3.79 9.32
CA LEU A 277 14.64 5.15 9.82
C LEU A 277 13.34 5.52 10.52
N MET A 278 13.46 6.16 11.67
CA MET A 278 12.37 6.91 12.28
C MET A 278 12.66 8.39 12.19
N LEU A 279 11.79 9.14 11.53
CA LEU A 279 11.86 10.60 11.48
C LEU A 279 10.79 11.20 12.39
N THR A 280 11.12 12.31 13.05
CA THR A 280 10.16 13.16 13.77
C THR A 280 9.80 14.35 12.89
N LEU A 281 8.53 14.47 12.56
CA LEU A 281 7.92 15.60 11.87
C LEU A 281 7.64 16.73 12.86
N ALA A 282 8.12 17.93 12.55
CA ALA A 282 7.86 19.13 13.34
C ALA A 282 6.35 19.41 13.46
N ALA A 283 5.95 20.09 14.54
CA ALA A 283 4.54 20.37 14.83
C ALA A 283 3.86 21.21 13.72
N ASP A 284 4.62 22.09 13.07
CA ASP A 284 4.19 22.91 11.93
C ASP A 284 4.21 22.17 10.59
N GLY A 285 4.70 20.92 10.56
CA GLY A 285 4.81 20.09 9.36
C GLY A 285 5.93 20.49 8.41
N ARG A 286 6.82 21.42 8.79
CA ARG A 286 7.76 22.07 7.87
C ARG A 286 9.18 21.53 7.89
N SER A 287 9.48 20.59 8.79
CA SER A 287 10.78 19.93 8.82
C SER A 287 10.69 18.55 9.45
N VAL A 288 11.70 17.74 9.21
CA VAL A 288 11.89 16.43 9.84
C VAL A 288 13.29 16.33 10.44
N SER A 289 13.42 15.57 11.52
CA SER A 289 14.70 15.20 12.11
C SER A 289 14.78 13.70 12.33
N LEU A 290 15.95 13.10 12.13
CA LEU A 290 16.18 11.70 12.44
C LEU A 290 16.05 11.47 13.95
N LYS A 291 15.18 10.54 14.35
CA LYS A 291 14.98 10.10 15.74
C LYS A 291 15.88 8.93 16.09
N TRP A 292 15.83 7.87 15.29
CA TRP A 292 16.64 6.67 15.45
C TRP A 292 16.77 5.91 14.13
N THR A 293 17.74 5.00 14.07
CA THR A 293 17.92 4.03 12.98
C THR A 293 17.92 2.60 13.52
N ASN A 294 17.52 1.63 12.69
CA ASN A 294 17.62 0.21 13.00
C ASN A 294 18.10 -0.57 11.76
N PRO A 295 19.37 -1.01 11.72
CA PRO A 295 19.91 -1.77 10.57
C PRO A 295 19.36 -3.19 10.46
N ALA A 296 18.82 -3.78 11.54
CA ALA A 296 18.26 -5.12 11.51
C ALA A 296 16.84 -5.16 10.91
N PHE A 297 16.14 -4.03 10.87
CA PHE A 297 14.79 -3.91 10.34
C PHE A 297 14.81 -3.33 8.93
N ASP A 298 15.50 -3.99 8.01
CA ASP A 298 15.62 -3.61 6.60
C ASP A 298 14.58 -4.36 5.74
N ASN A 299 13.30 -4.01 5.90
CA ASN A 299 12.24 -4.67 5.15
C ASN A 299 12.41 -4.50 3.63
N HIS A 300 12.62 -5.61 2.93
CA HIS A 300 12.78 -5.63 1.48
C HIS A 300 11.53 -5.28 0.71
N LEU A 301 10.47 -6.03 0.99
CA LEU A 301 9.15 -5.94 0.42
C LEU A 301 8.20 -6.66 1.38
N GLY A 302 6.90 -6.40 1.27
CA GLY A 302 5.90 -6.98 2.16
C GLY A 302 5.39 -6.03 3.24
N GLY A 303 5.97 -4.84 3.35
CA GLY A 303 5.47 -3.76 4.20
C GLY A 303 5.64 -4.05 5.70
N VAL A 304 5.11 -3.14 6.50
CA VAL A 304 5.16 -3.22 7.97
C VAL A 304 3.84 -2.73 8.55
N VAL A 305 3.51 -3.15 9.78
CA VAL A 305 2.33 -2.70 10.51
C VAL A 305 2.72 -2.26 11.91
N LYS A 306 2.18 -1.13 12.37
CA LYS A 306 2.31 -0.66 13.75
C LYS A 306 1.13 -1.17 14.57
N VAL A 307 1.40 -1.86 15.67
CA VAL A 307 0.37 -2.29 16.64
C VAL A 307 0.85 -1.91 18.03
N GLY A 308 0.08 -1.05 18.71
CA GLY A 308 0.51 -0.47 19.99
C GLY A 308 1.83 0.29 19.84
N ASP A 309 2.78 0.02 20.73
CA ASP A 309 4.10 0.65 20.76
C ASP A 309 5.16 -0.08 19.93
N TYR A 310 4.74 -1.01 19.06
CA TYR A 310 5.65 -1.85 18.29
C TYR A 310 5.33 -1.80 16.80
N VAL A 311 6.37 -1.98 15.98
CA VAL A 311 6.27 -2.21 14.54
C VAL A 311 6.69 -3.63 14.22
N PHE A 312 5.90 -4.28 13.37
CA PHE A 312 6.06 -5.66 12.95
C PHE A 312 6.22 -5.74 11.44
N GLY A 313 7.08 -6.66 10.99
CA GLY A 313 7.31 -6.94 9.58
C GLY A 313 8.34 -8.05 9.41
N SER A 314 9.09 -7.97 8.32
CA SER A 314 10.22 -8.86 8.06
C SER A 314 11.47 -8.08 7.67
N ASN A 315 12.64 -8.69 7.76
CA ASN A 315 13.90 -8.10 7.31
C ASN A 315 14.44 -8.78 6.04
N TRP A 316 15.58 -8.30 5.54
CA TRP A 316 16.28 -8.86 4.41
C TRP A 316 17.61 -9.48 4.87
N ILE A 317 17.84 -10.74 4.53
CA ILE A 317 19.16 -11.36 4.64
C ILE A 317 19.78 -11.49 3.26
N ASN A 318 18.95 -11.82 2.27
CA ASN A 318 19.25 -11.73 0.84
C ASN A 318 17.94 -11.80 0.03
N ASN A 319 18.05 -11.80 -1.31
CA ASN A 319 16.89 -11.87 -2.20
C ASN A 319 16.00 -13.13 -2.00
N GLY A 320 16.51 -14.19 -1.40
CA GLY A 320 15.76 -15.43 -1.17
C GLY A 320 15.51 -15.78 0.29
N LYS A 321 15.97 -14.94 1.25
CA LYS A 321 15.86 -15.21 2.69
C LYS A 321 15.60 -13.92 3.48
N GLY A 322 14.84 -14.08 4.57
CA GLY A 322 14.70 -13.10 5.63
C GLY A 322 13.93 -13.70 6.81
N ASN A 323 13.85 -12.93 7.87
CA ASN A 323 13.22 -13.29 9.14
C ASN A 323 12.05 -12.34 9.43
N TRP A 324 11.13 -12.78 10.29
CA TRP A 324 10.12 -11.91 10.88
C TRP A 324 10.74 -11.13 12.03
N ILE A 325 10.43 -9.84 12.11
CA ILE A 325 11.08 -8.92 13.05
C ILE A 325 10.04 -8.01 13.71
N CYS A 326 10.30 -7.70 14.98
CA CYS A 326 9.59 -6.68 15.74
C CYS A 326 10.60 -5.68 16.31
N ALA A 327 10.24 -4.39 16.28
CA ALA A 327 10.98 -3.35 16.98
C ALA A 327 10.06 -2.46 17.81
N ASP A 328 10.60 -1.94 18.89
CA ASP A 328 9.97 -0.88 19.68
C ASP A 328 9.90 0.42 18.85
N TRP A 329 8.70 0.95 18.67
CA TRP A 329 8.44 2.12 17.84
C TRP A 329 9.14 3.38 18.37
N ASN A 330 9.26 3.49 19.68
CA ASN A 330 9.76 4.70 20.31
C ASN A 330 11.29 4.78 20.27
N THR A 331 11.97 3.66 20.44
CA THR A 331 13.42 3.55 20.63
C THR A 331 14.15 2.95 19.44
N GLY A 332 13.44 2.26 18.54
CA GLY A 332 14.02 1.51 17.44
C GLY A 332 14.66 0.19 17.86
N LYS A 333 14.61 -0.18 19.15
CA LYS A 333 15.20 -1.42 19.66
C LYS A 333 14.53 -2.63 19.01
N THR A 334 15.30 -3.49 18.36
CA THR A 334 14.83 -4.82 17.92
C THR A 334 14.46 -5.66 19.14
N MET A 335 13.23 -6.15 19.15
CA MET A 335 12.69 -6.96 20.23
C MET A 335 12.92 -8.45 19.97
N TYR A 336 12.65 -8.89 18.74
CA TYR A 336 13.05 -10.21 18.25
C TYR A 336 13.30 -10.16 16.74
N GLU A 337 14.08 -11.12 16.27
CA GLU A 337 14.22 -11.51 14.86
C GLU A 337 14.09 -13.04 14.82
N THR A 338 13.16 -13.58 14.02
CA THR A 338 12.82 -15.00 14.05
C THR A 338 12.57 -15.55 12.66
N LEU A 339 13.26 -16.64 12.31
CA LEU A 339 12.98 -17.38 11.09
C LEU A 339 11.65 -18.15 11.25
N TRP A 340 10.70 -17.89 10.35
CA TRP A 340 9.55 -18.75 10.13
C TRP A 340 9.35 -18.90 8.61
N PHE A 341 9.92 -19.97 8.06
CA PHE A 341 10.10 -20.26 6.63
C PHE A 341 10.86 -19.20 5.82
N ASN A 342 10.33 -17.97 5.76
CA ASN A 342 10.93 -16.83 5.08
C ASN A 342 10.28 -15.50 5.51
N LYS A 343 10.76 -14.39 4.95
CA LYS A 343 10.12 -13.06 4.99
C LYS A 343 8.86 -13.02 4.12
N GLY A 344 8.07 -11.94 4.20
CA GLY A 344 6.99 -11.71 3.24
C GLY A 344 5.96 -10.67 3.68
N PRO A 345 4.84 -10.54 2.94
CA PRO A 345 3.79 -9.58 3.25
C PRO A 345 3.15 -9.70 4.64
N ILE A 346 2.90 -8.54 5.25
CA ILE A 346 2.17 -8.42 6.51
C ILE A 346 0.99 -7.45 6.42
N ILE A 347 -0.13 -7.85 7.02
CA ILE A 347 -1.29 -7.00 7.33
C ILE A 347 -1.76 -7.28 8.76
N SER A 348 -2.68 -6.47 9.28
CA SER A 348 -3.32 -6.67 10.58
C SER A 348 -4.82 -6.45 10.50
N ALA A 349 -5.57 -7.18 11.31
CA ALA A 349 -6.98 -6.94 11.59
C ALA A 349 -7.34 -7.55 12.93
N ASP A 350 -8.31 -6.96 13.64
CA ASP A 350 -8.91 -7.53 14.85
C ASP A 350 -7.90 -8.09 15.88
N GLY A 351 -6.85 -7.29 16.15
CA GLY A 351 -5.80 -7.57 17.12
C GLY A 351 -4.80 -8.65 16.72
N HIS A 352 -4.81 -9.12 15.47
CA HIS A 352 -3.88 -10.13 14.97
C HIS A 352 -3.09 -9.62 13.76
N LEU A 353 -1.93 -10.23 13.53
CA LEU A 353 -1.13 -10.07 12.32
C LEU A 353 -1.43 -11.26 11.39
N TYR A 354 -1.45 -10.98 10.09
CA TYR A 354 -1.55 -11.97 9.03
C TYR A 354 -0.23 -11.93 8.27
N CYS A 355 0.58 -12.95 8.46
CA CYS A 355 1.95 -13.04 7.96
C CYS A 355 2.00 -14.05 6.81
N TYR A 356 2.18 -13.57 5.58
CA TYR A 356 2.26 -14.40 4.38
C TYR A 356 3.72 -14.51 3.96
N GLU A 357 4.35 -15.67 4.10
CA GLU A 357 5.76 -15.81 3.72
C GLU A 357 5.92 -16.02 2.20
N GLU A 358 6.93 -15.37 1.62
CA GLU A 358 7.03 -15.12 0.19
C GLU A 358 7.44 -16.34 -0.64
N LYS A 359 7.93 -17.42 -0.01
CA LYS A 359 8.68 -18.47 -0.68
C LYS A 359 7.92 -19.77 -0.85
N THR A 360 7.20 -20.20 0.19
CA THR A 360 6.46 -21.47 0.16
C THR A 360 4.95 -21.29 0.38
N GLY A 361 4.46 -20.06 0.58
CA GLY A 361 3.04 -19.75 0.64
C GLY A 361 2.37 -20.07 1.98
N ASN A 362 3.12 -20.19 3.07
CA ASN A 362 2.52 -20.31 4.40
C ASN A 362 1.92 -18.96 4.84
N LEU A 363 0.68 -18.99 5.29
CA LEU A 363 -0.03 -17.84 5.86
C LEU A 363 -0.33 -18.14 7.32
N ALA A 364 0.19 -17.32 8.22
CA ALA A 364 -0.05 -17.44 9.65
C ALA A 364 -0.94 -16.31 10.19
N LEU A 365 -1.78 -16.70 11.15
CA LEU A 365 -2.37 -15.80 12.12
C LEU A 365 -1.43 -15.73 13.32
N VAL A 366 -0.95 -14.53 13.64
CA VAL A 366 0.08 -14.29 14.64
C VAL A 366 -0.45 -13.27 15.65
N LYS A 367 -0.22 -13.50 16.93
CA LYS A 367 -0.47 -12.49 17.96
C LYS A 367 0.66 -11.45 17.94
N PRO A 368 0.35 -10.14 17.91
CA PRO A 368 1.35 -9.11 18.10
C PRO A 368 1.92 -9.24 19.53
N ASN A 369 3.14 -9.77 19.65
CA ASN A 369 3.83 -9.98 20.92
C ASN A 369 5.29 -9.53 20.76
N PRO A 370 5.76 -8.52 21.52
CA PRO A 370 7.12 -8.03 21.38
C PRO A 370 8.19 -9.03 21.86
N GLU A 371 7.85 -10.05 22.63
CA GLU A 371 8.83 -11.01 23.16
C GLU A 371 9.16 -12.14 22.18
N LYS A 372 8.26 -12.46 21.25
CA LYS A 372 8.42 -13.57 20.30
C LYS A 372 7.44 -13.49 19.13
N PHE A 373 7.77 -14.15 18.03
CA PHE A 373 6.85 -14.40 16.93
C PHE A 373 5.80 -15.47 17.31
N GLU A 374 4.67 -15.05 17.90
CA GLU A 374 3.65 -15.95 18.48
C GLU A 374 2.59 -16.39 17.44
N ILE A 375 2.90 -17.44 16.69
CA ILE A 375 1.97 -18.06 15.75
C ILE A 375 0.84 -18.74 16.50
N VAL A 376 -0.41 -18.44 16.13
CA VAL A 376 -1.62 -19.08 16.66
C VAL A 376 -2.07 -20.23 15.78
N SER A 377 -2.10 -20.02 14.47
CA SER A 377 -2.47 -21.02 13.48
C SER A 377 -1.91 -20.62 12.12
N SER A 378 -1.72 -21.58 11.23
CA SER A 378 -1.27 -21.32 9.86
C SER A 378 -1.79 -22.35 8.89
N PHE A 379 -1.88 -21.99 7.62
CA PHE A 379 -2.16 -22.90 6.51
C PHE A 379 -1.36 -22.49 5.28
N LYS A 380 -1.39 -23.30 4.22
CA LYS A 380 -0.59 -23.08 3.02
C LYS A 380 -1.45 -22.76 1.80
N ILE A 381 -1.02 -21.78 1.01
CA ILE A 381 -1.56 -21.49 -0.31
C ILE A 381 -0.78 -22.31 -1.34
N GLU A 382 -1.42 -23.36 -1.87
CA GLU A 382 -0.75 -24.33 -2.76
C GLU A 382 -0.89 -24.03 -4.25
N LYS A 383 -1.89 -23.23 -4.63
CA LYS A 383 -2.20 -22.90 -6.03
C LYS A 383 -1.61 -21.55 -6.42
N GLY A 384 -1.43 -21.35 -7.72
CA GLY A 384 -0.83 -20.14 -8.29
C GLY A 384 0.64 -20.33 -8.66
N THR A 385 1.27 -19.26 -9.15
CA THR A 385 2.64 -19.30 -9.67
C THR A 385 3.44 -18.07 -9.22
N GLY A 386 4.76 -18.25 -9.15
CA GLY A 386 5.70 -17.18 -8.80
C GLY A 386 5.93 -17.04 -7.28
N PRO A 387 6.44 -15.88 -6.84
CA PRO A 387 6.56 -15.57 -5.42
C PRO A 387 5.23 -15.10 -4.80
N HIS A 388 5.08 -15.31 -3.50
CA HIS A 388 3.92 -14.90 -2.71
C HIS A 388 4.02 -13.43 -2.25
N TRP A 389 4.26 -12.52 -3.19
CA TRP A 389 4.50 -11.09 -2.90
C TRP A 389 3.24 -10.24 -2.79
N ALA A 390 2.09 -10.74 -3.25
CA ALA A 390 0.85 -10.00 -3.14
C ALA A 390 0.43 -9.89 -1.67
N HIS A 391 0.20 -8.66 -1.21
CA HIS A 391 -0.32 -8.48 0.13
C HIS A 391 -1.76 -8.98 0.20
N PRO A 392 -2.10 -9.81 1.21
CA PRO A 392 -3.49 -10.15 1.46
C PRO A 392 -4.33 -8.89 1.71
N SER A 393 -5.64 -9.00 1.50
CA SER A 393 -6.59 -7.96 1.90
C SER A 393 -7.76 -8.56 2.63
N ILE A 394 -8.39 -7.75 3.49
CA ILE A 394 -9.56 -8.15 4.26
C ILE A 394 -10.70 -7.19 3.94
N PHE A 395 -11.88 -7.76 3.69
CA PHE A 395 -13.10 -7.00 3.51
C PHE A 395 -14.32 -7.80 3.95
N ASP A 396 -15.07 -7.26 4.90
CA ASP A 396 -16.28 -7.87 5.46
C ASP A 396 -16.08 -9.34 5.87
N GLY A 397 -15.08 -9.56 6.73
CA GLY A 397 -14.71 -10.87 7.24
C GLY A 397 -14.23 -11.85 6.17
N LYS A 398 -13.80 -11.37 5.00
CA LYS A 398 -13.25 -12.23 3.95
C LYS A 398 -11.78 -11.90 3.74
N LEU A 399 -10.93 -12.92 3.76
CA LEU A 399 -9.51 -12.82 3.48
C LEU A 399 -9.27 -13.14 2.01
N LEU A 400 -8.77 -12.18 1.24
CA LEU A 400 -8.41 -12.34 -0.15
C LEU A 400 -6.89 -12.55 -0.26
N VAL A 401 -6.47 -13.67 -0.83
CA VAL A 401 -5.06 -14.06 -0.96
C VAL A 401 -4.74 -14.38 -2.41
N ARG A 402 -3.85 -13.59 -3.00
CA ARG A 402 -3.41 -13.74 -4.38
C ARG A 402 -2.05 -14.45 -4.45
N HIS A 403 -1.89 -15.33 -5.42
CA HIS A 403 -0.61 -15.90 -5.82
C HIS A 403 -0.50 -15.98 -7.35
N GLY A 404 0.20 -15.03 -7.96
CA GLY A 404 0.32 -14.92 -9.40
C GLY A 404 -1.04 -14.68 -10.07
N GLU A 405 -1.49 -15.68 -10.83
CA GLU A 405 -2.77 -15.70 -11.55
C GLU A 405 -3.94 -16.33 -10.77
N TYR A 406 -3.69 -16.76 -9.53
CA TYR A 406 -4.68 -17.36 -8.64
C TYR A 406 -5.11 -16.38 -7.55
N LEU A 407 -6.41 -16.39 -7.22
CA LEU A 407 -6.98 -15.69 -6.06
C LEU A 407 -7.86 -16.65 -5.27
N ALA A 408 -7.62 -16.74 -3.97
CA ALA A 408 -8.49 -17.41 -3.00
C ALA A 408 -9.21 -16.38 -2.13
N VAL A 409 -10.47 -16.65 -1.78
CA VAL A 409 -11.21 -15.87 -0.79
C VAL A 409 -11.68 -16.81 0.32
N TYR A 410 -11.30 -16.51 1.56
CA TYR A 410 -11.63 -17.31 2.74
C TYR A 410 -12.57 -16.57 3.68
N ASN A 411 -13.47 -17.30 4.34
CA ASN A 411 -14.32 -16.78 5.40
C ASN A 411 -13.55 -16.68 6.72
N LEU A 412 -13.50 -15.50 7.32
CA LEU A 412 -12.92 -15.23 8.63
C LEU A 412 -13.99 -15.01 9.72
N LYS A 413 -15.28 -15.24 9.47
CA LYS A 413 -16.33 -15.17 10.50
C LYS A 413 -16.88 -16.56 10.79
N ASN A 414 -17.37 -16.76 12.03
CA ASN A 414 -18.10 -17.96 12.43
C ASN A 414 -19.49 -18.02 11.82
#